data_AF-A0A7K1NPN4-F1
#
_entry.id   AF-A0A7K1NPN4-F1
#
_cell.length_a   1.000
_cell.length_b   1.000
_cell.length_c   1.000
_cell.angle_alpha   90.00
_cell.angle_beta   90.00
_cell.angle_gamma   90.00
#
_symmetry.space_group_name_H-M   'P 1'
#
loop_
_entity.id
_entity.type
_entity.pdbx_description
1 polymer ?
#
loop_
_entity_poly.entity_id
_entity_poly.type
_entity_poly.pdbx_seq_one_letter_code
_entity_poly.pdbx_strand_id
1 'polypeptide(L)'
;MSRTKHAVRILAACLGLVLLTSCAGASEVDAGTAEGLQARVASAKQFAAQQDFPAALAELQQLGQDVATAAEKGLMSAERKARAEAAISKIRAELEAAQQAAEPQPAPSAEPTAAEDKEDAQKEAEKQLEDAKKDAEKGKGKGNG
;
A
#
# COMPACT_ATOMS: atom_id res chain seq x y z
N MET A 1 -22.67 -13.23 16.24
CA MET A 1 -21.71 -12.12 16.40
C MET A 1 -20.32 -12.69 16.64
N SER A 2 -19.60 -13.06 15.58
CA SER A 2 -18.73 -12.17 14.79
C SER A 2 -17.58 -11.59 15.61
N ARG A 3 -16.46 -12.31 15.66
CA ARG A 3 -15.12 -11.70 15.73
C ARG A 3 -14.29 -12.24 14.58
N THR A 4 -14.57 -11.59 13.47
CA THR A 4 -13.81 -11.46 12.24
C THR A 4 -12.30 -11.51 12.47
N LYS A 5 -11.70 -12.66 12.15
CA LYS A 5 -10.56 -12.81 11.24
C LYS A 5 -9.52 -11.68 11.29
N HIS A 6 -8.66 -11.65 12.31
CA HIS A 6 -7.32 -11.08 12.13
C HIS A 6 -6.43 -12.12 11.46
N ALA A 7 -6.70 -12.37 10.19
CA ALA A 7 -5.73 -13.00 9.30
C ALA A 7 -4.66 -11.94 9.00
N VAL A 8 -3.76 -11.72 9.96
CA VAL A 8 -2.47 -11.08 9.70
C VAL A 8 -1.75 -12.03 8.75
N ARG A 9 -1.94 -11.79 7.45
CA ARG A 9 -1.12 -12.39 6.40
C ARG A 9 0.26 -11.78 6.56
N ILE A 10 1.10 -12.42 7.37
CA ILE A 10 2.54 -12.24 7.33
C ILE A 10 2.93 -12.55 5.88
N LEU A 11 3.10 -11.49 5.08
CA LEU A 11 3.62 -11.59 3.74
C LEU A 11 5.09 -11.97 3.89
N ALA A 12 5.33 -13.27 3.98
CA ALA A 12 6.65 -13.86 3.98
C ALA A 12 7.34 -13.50 2.67
N ALA A 13 8.07 -12.38 2.66
CA ALA A 13 9.01 -11.99 1.62
C ALA A 13 10.24 -12.92 1.63
N CYS A 14 10.00 -14.24 1.57
CA CYS A 14 11.03 -15.28 1.59
C CYS A 14 11.46 -15.72 0.18
N LEU A 15 11.00 -15.08 -0.89
CA LEU A 15 11.33 -15.49 -2.25
C LEU A 15 12.61 -14.81 -2.76
N GLY A 16 13.64 -15.60 -3.05
CA GLY A 16 14.52 -15.31 -4.18
C GLY A 16 16.03 -15.44 -3.98
N LEU A 17 16.55 -15.43 -2.74
CA LEU A 17 18.01 -15.30 -2.53
C LEU A 17 18.80 -16.61 -2.44
N VAL A 18 18.14 -17.76 -2.64
CA VAL A 18 18.81 -19.07 -2.65
C VAL A 18 19.64 -19.30 -3.93
N LEU A 19 19.47 -18.49 -4.98
CA LEU A 19 20.21 -18.70 -6.23
C LEU A 19 21.69 -18.28 -6.18
N LEU A 20 22.14 -17.53 -5.17
CA LEU A 20 23.56 -17.15 -5.06
C LEU A 20 24.44 -18.21 -4.40
N THR A 21 23.86 -19.22 -3.72
CA THR A 21 24.61 -20.28 -3.03
C THR A 21 24.74 -21.54 -3.89
N SER A 22 24.47 -21.48 -5.20
CA SER A 22 24.65 -22.65 -6.07
C SER A 22 26.10 -23.11 -5.98
N CYS A 23 26.22 -24.26 -5.32
CA CYS A 23 27.42 -24.97 -4.95
C CYS A 23 27.86 -25.85 -6.12
N ALA A 24 29.18 -25.99 -6.27
CA ALA A 24 29.92 -26.83 -7.21
C ALA A 24 30.19 -26.23 -8.60
N GLY A 25 31.38 -25.64 -8.72
CA GLY A 25 32.05 -25.35 -9.99
C GLY A 25 32.80 -24.03 -9.89
N ALA A 26 34.13 -24.12 -9.70
CA ALA A 26 35.15 -23.06 -9.71
C ALA A 26 34.71 -21.69 -9.15
N SER A 27 35.34 -21.20 -8.07
CA SER A 27 35.06 -19.85 -7.53
C SER A 27 35.15 -18.77 -8.62
N GLU A 28 34.02 -18.45 -9.25
CA GLU A 28 33.88 -17.45 -10.32
C GLU A 28 33.93 -16.02 -9.79
N VAL A 29 34.11 -15.88 -8.47
CA VAL A 29 34.24 -14.63 -7.75
C VAL A 29 35.36 -14.78 -6.72
N ASP A 30 36.21 -13.75 -6.61
CA ASP A 30 37.20 -13.63 -5.55
C ASP A 30 36.55 -13.69 -4.14
N ALA A 31 37.24 -14.30 -3.17
CA ALA A 31 36.67 -14.56 -1.85
C ALA A 31 36.33 -13.28 -1.08
N GLY A 32 37.22 -12.28 -1.07
CA GLY A 32 36.96 -11.00 -0.38
C GLY A 32 35.85 -10.21 -1.07
N THR A 33 35.80 -10.28 -2.40
CA THR A 33 34.70 -9.72 -3.18
C THR A 33 33.37 -10.39 -2.83
N ALA A 34 33.34 -11.72 -2.71
CA ALA A 34 32.13 -12.46 -2.36
C ALA A 34 31.60 -12.08 -0.97
N GLU A 35 32.47 -11.93 0.04
CA GLU A 35 32.07 -11.48 1.38
C GLU A 35 31.42 -10.08 1.36
N GLY A 36 32.03 -9.13 0.63
CA GLY A 36 31.48 -7.78 0.49
C GLY A 36 30.08 -7.77 -0.15
N LEU A 37 29.91 -8.53 -1.24
CA LEU A 37 28.61 -8.66 -1.92
C LEU A 37 27.55 -9.33 -1.01
N GLN A 38 27.94 -10.35 -0.25
CA GLN A 38 27.05 -11.02 0.70
C GLN A 38 26.63 -10.10 1.86
N ALA A 39 27.55 -9.29 2.38
CA ALA A 39 27.25 -8.32 3.44
C ALA A 39 26.21 -7.29 2.98
N ARG A 40 26.34 -6.74 1.77
CA ARG A 40 25.34 -5.82 1.18
C ARG A 40 23.97 -6.46 1.03
N VAL A 41 23.94 -7.69 0.53
CA VAL A 41 22.70 -8.47 0.42
C VAL A 41 22.05 -8.65 1.80
N ALA A 42 22.84 -8.92 2.84
CA ALA A 42 22.33 -9.02 4.20
C ALA A 42 21.75 -7.69 4.71
N SER A 43 22.42 -6.56 4.46
CA SER A 43 21.91 -5.23 4.80
C SER A 43 20.59 -4.91 4.08
N ALA A 44 20.52 -5.16 2.76
CA ALA A 44 19.30 -4.95 1.99
C ALA A 44 18.12 -5.77 2.54
N LYS A 45 18.37 -7.03 2.92
CA LYS A 45 17.36 -7.89 3.56
C LYS A 45 16.90 -7.32 4.90
N GLN A 46 17.83 -6.83 5.72
CA GLN A 46 17.52 -6.25 7.02
C GLN A 46 16.64 -5.01 6.88
N PHE A 47 16.95 -4.11 5.93
CA PHE A 47 16.12 -2.95 5.64
C PHE A 47 14.74 -3.34 5.13
N ALA A 48 14.66 -4.29 4.19
CA ALA A 48 13.38 -4.79 3.68
C ALA A 48 12.52 -5.44 4.78
N ALA A 49 13.12 -6.20 5.71
CA ALA A 49 12.42 -6.79 6.85
C ALA A 49 11.86 -5.74 7.83
N GLN A 50 12.50 -4.58 7.91
CA GLN A 50 12.04 -3.43 8.68
C GLN A 50 11.06 -2.54 7.89
N GLN A 51 10.68 -2.94 6.67
CA GLN A 51 9.90 -2.14 5.72
C GLN A 51 10.55 -0.80 5.32
N ASP A 52 11.86 -0.67 5.55
CA ASP A 52 12.67 0.45 5.06
C ASP A 52 13.07 0.18 3.61
N PHE A 53 12.07 0.24 2.72
CA PHE A 53 12.27 0.02 1.29
C PHE A 53 13.24 1.02 0.65
N PRO A 54 13.24 2.33 0.99
CA PRO A 54 14.23 3.26 0.48
C PRO A 54 15.69 2.84 0.81
N ALA A 55 15.97 2.45 2.06
CA ALA A 55 17.30 1.99 2.42
C ALA A 55 17.67 0.66 1.75
N ALA A 56 16.71 -0.27 1.63
CA ALA A 56 16.93 -1.53 0.90
C ALA A 56 17.25 -1.30 -0.58
N LEU A 57 16.57 -0.37 -1.24
CA LEU A 57 16.82 0.02 -2.64
C LEU A 57 18.19 0.67 -2.82
N ALA A 58 18.64 1.48 -1.85
CA ALA A 58 19.97 2.07 -1.85
C ALA A 58 21.07 0.99 -1.73
N GLU A 59 20.90 0.00 -0.86
CA GLU A 59 21.83 -1.14 -0.76
C GLU A 59 21.90 -1.94 -2.06
N LEU A 60 20.77 -2.18 -2.73
CA LEU A 60 20.76 -2.86 -4.04
C LEU A 60 21.44 -2.04 -5.14
N GLN A 61 21.33 -0.71 -5.09
CA GLN A 61 22.06 0.16 -6.01
C GLN A 61 23.57 0.03 -5.80
N GLN A 62 24.03 0.07 -4.55
CA GLN A 62 25.44 -0.11 -4.23
C GLN A 62 25.94 -1.51 -4.61
N LEU A 63 25.14 -2.55 -4.36
CA LEU A 63 25.44 -3.91 -4.79
C LEU A 63 25.66 -4.01 -6.31
N GLY A 64 24.85 -3.30 -7.11
CA GLY A 64 25.04 -3.22 -8.56
C GLY A 64 26.37 -2.58 -8.95
N GLN A 65 26.77 -1.51 -8.27
CA GLN A 65 28.06 -0.83 -8.50
C GLN A 65 29.24 -1.74 -8.12
N ASP A 66 29.13 -2.49 -7.03
CA ASP A 66 30.16 -3.42 -6.59
C ASP A 66 30.32 -4.60 -7.56
N VAL A 67 29.20 -5.12 -8.09
CA VAL A 67 29.21 -6.16 -9.14
C VAL A 67 29.90 -5.65 -10.41
N ALA A 68 29.58 -4.43 -10.85
CA ALA A 68 30.24 -3.83 -12.01
C ALA A 68 31.75 -3.65 -11.77
N THR A 69 32.13 -3.10 -10.62
CA THR A 69 33.54 -2.90 -10.23
C THR A 69 34.30 -4.22 -10.14
N ALA A 70 33.69 -5.26 -9.57
CA ALA A 70 34.29 -6.58 -9.47
C ALA A 70 34.58 -7.18 -10.85
N ALA A 71 33.65 -7.03 -11.79
CA ALA A 71 33.84 -7.50 -13.16
C ALA A 71 34.94 -6.71 -13.90
N GLU A 72 34.99 -5.38 -13.74
CA GLU A 72 36.04 -4.54 -14.33
C GLU A 72 37.43 -4.90 -13.81
N LYS A 73 37.52 -5.32 -12.55
CA LYS A 73 38.78 -5.79 -11.92
C LYS A 73 39.11 -7.25 -12.26
N GLY A 74 38.30 -7.94 -13.04
CA GLY A 74 38.47 -9.36 -13.35
C GLY A 74 38.23 -10.30 -12.16
N LEU A 75 37.63 -9.79 -11.09
CA LEU A 75 37.28 -10.53 -9.86
C LEU A 75 35.94 -11.26 -9.99
N MET A 76 35.26 -11.11 -11.12
CA MET A 76 33.99 -11.76 -11.45
C MET A 76 33.89 -11.99 -12.95
N SER A 77 33.42 -13.17 -13.37
CA SER A 77 33.17 -13.45 -14.80
C SER A 77 32.00 -12.64 -15.36
N ALA A 78 32.02 -12.36 -16.67
CA ALA A 78 30.94 -11.61 -17.33
C ALA A 78 29.58 -12.32 -17.24
N GLU A 79 29.57 -13.65 -17.29
CA GLU A 79 28.37 -14.47 -17.13
C GLU A 79 27.80 -14.32 -15.70
N ARG A 80 28.68 -14.34 -14.69
CA ARG A 80 28.27 -14.12 -13.30
C ARG A 80 27.76 -12.70 -13.06
N LYS A 81 28.41 -11.69 -13.66
CA LYS A 81 27.94 -10.29 -13.65
C LYS A 81 26.51 -10.19 -14.19
N ALA A 82 26.25 -10.73 -15.38
CA ALA A 82 24.94 -10.66 -16.01
C ALA A 82 23.84 -11.33 -15.15
N ARG A 83 24.14 -12.49 -14.55
CA ARG A 83 23.22 -13.14 -13.60
C ARG A 83 22.95 -12.29 -12.37
N ALA A 84 23.99 -11.67 -11.80
CA ALA A 84 23.85 -10.80 -10.63
C ALA A 84 23.01 -9.56 -10.96
N GLU A 85 23.26 -8.89 -12.09
CA GLU A 85 22.48 -7.72 -12.53
C GLU A 85 21.02 -8.04 -12.79
N ALA A 86 20.73 -9.21 -13.39
CA ALA A 86 19.37 -9.68 -13.59
C ALA A 86 18.65 -9.94 -12.25
N ALA A 87 19.34 -10.56 -11.29
CA ALA A 87 18.79 -10.80 -9.96
C ALA A 87 18.53 -9.48 -9.20
N ILE A 88 19.48 -8.54 -9.23
CA ILE A 88 19.34 -7.22 -8.59
C ILE A 88 18.14 -6.47 -9.19
N SER A 89 18.00 -6.47 -10.52
CA SER A 89 16.90 -5.80 -11.20
C SER A 89 15.55 -6.39 -10.81
N LYS A 90 15.45 -7.71 -10.70
CA LYS A 90 14.24 -8.39 -10.24
C LYS A 90 13.87 -7.99 -8.81
N ILE A 91 14.83 -8.05 -7.89
CA ILE A 91 14.59 -7.73 -6.47
C ILE A 91 14.19 -6.26 -6.31
N ARG A 92 14.81 -5.35 -7.08
CA ARG A 92 14.43 -3.93 -7.10
C ARG A 92 12.95 -3.76 -7.46
N ALA A 93 12.50 -4.39 -8.55
CA ALA A 93 11.10 -4.34 -8.96
C ALA A 93 10.15 -4.91 -7.88
N GLU A 94 10.54 -5.99 -7.21
CA GLU A 94 9.75 -6.57 -6.10
C GLU A 94 9.66 -5.62 -4.89
N LEU A 95 10.76 -4.93 -4.54
CA LEU A 95 10.76 -3.94 -3.44
C LEU A 95 9.98 -2.67 -3.79
N GLU A 96 10.05 -2.20 -5.04
CA GLU A 96 9.25 -1.06 -5.50
C GLU A 96 7.75 -1.37 -5.45
N ALA A 97 7.36 -2.58 -5.90
CA ALA A 97 5.97 -3.04 -5.77
C ALA A 97 5.53 -3.16 -4.31
N ALA A 98 6.41 -3.66 -3.42
CA ALA A 98 6.13 -3.74 -2.00
C ALA A 98 5.99 -2.35 -1.34
N GLN A 99 6.78 -1.37 -1.76
CA GLN A 99 6.68 0.02 -1.30
C GLN A 99 5.33 0.62 -1.69
N GLN A 100 4.91 0.48 -2.95
CA GLN A 100 3.60 0.95 -3.41
C GLN A 100 2.44 0.28 -2.67
N ALA A 101 2.55 -1.02 -2.40
CA ALA A 101 1.54 -1.76 -1.65
C ALA A 101 1.47 -1.36 -0.16
N ALA A 102 2.53 -0.78 0.38
CA ALA A 102 2.57 -0.28 1.76
C ALA A 102 2.01 1.14 1.92
N GLU A 103 1.83 1.88 0.83
CA GLU A 103 1.20 3.20 0.89
C GLU A 103 -0.27 3.08 1.33
N PRO A 104 -0.73 3.91 2.29
CA PRO A 104 -2.12 3.89 2.69
C PRO A 104 -3.00 4.25 1.49
N GLN A 105 -3.91 3.35 1.11
CA GLN A 105 -4.92 3.67 0.11
C GLN A 105 -5.69 4.92 0.58
N PRO A 106 -5.93 5.91 -0.30
CA PRO A 106 -6.77 7.03 0.04
C PRO A 106 -8.11 6.48 0.53
N ALA A 107 -8.53 6.93 1.72
CA ALA A 107 -9.86 6.62 2.21
C ALA A 107 -10.87 7.05 1.13
N PRO A 108 -11.91 6.24 0.83
CA PRO A 108 -12.96 6.67 -0.07
C PRO A 108 -13.44 8.04 0.42
N SER A 109 -13.31 9.04 -0.45
CA SER A 109 -13.88 10.37 -0.22
C SER A 109 -15.36 10.14 0.07
N ALA A 110 -15.82 10.54 1.26
CA ALA A 110 -17.23 10.53 1.55
C ALA A 110 -17.92 11.30 0.43
N GLU A 111 -18.74 10.62 -0.37
CA GLU A 111 -19.65 11.31 -1.28
C GLU A 111 -20.35 12.39 -0.46
N PRO A 112 -20.45 13.63 -0.97
CA PRO A 112 -21.25 14.63 -0.28
C PRO A 112 -22.66 14.06 -0.18
N THR A 113 -23.06 13.67 1.04
CA THR A 113 -24.46 13.49 1.37
C THR A 113 -25.08 14.85 1.13
N ALA A 114 -25.70 15.00 -0.04
CA ALA A 114 -26.71 16.00 -0.26
C ALA A 114 -27.74 15.77 0.83
N ALA A 115 -27.64 16.55 1.91
CA ALA A 115 -28.76 16.81 2.77
C ALA A 115 -29.77 17.48 1.85
N GLU A 116 -30.71 16.70 1.32
CA GLU A 116 -31.99 17.22 0.86
C GLU A 116 -32.67 17.82 2.10
N ASP A 117 -32.33 19.09 2.31
CA ASP A 117 -32.93 20.01 3.24
C ASP A 117 -34.38 20.21 2.81
N LYS A 118 -35.28 19.44 3.44
CA LYS A 118 -36.54 19.92 4.00
C LYS A 118 -37.28 21.01 3.19
N GLU A 119 -37.81 20.67 2.02
CA GLU A 119 -38.82 21.52 1.35
C GLU A 119 -40.28 21.02 1.48
N ASP A 120 -40.51 19.82 2.04
CA ASP A 120 -41.87 19.25 2.15
C ASP A 120 -42.58 19.48 3.51
N ALA A 121 -42.00 20.24 4.43
CA ALA A 121 -42.62 20.50 5.75
C ALA A 121 -43.52 21.76 5.79
N GLN A 122 -43.56 22.57 4.73
CA GLN A 122 -44.22 23.88 4.78
C GLN A 122 -45.61 23.93 4.11
N LYS A 123 -45.99 22.93 3.29
CA LYS A 123 -47.33 22.87 2.68
C LYS A 123 -48.43 22.24 3.55
N GLU A 124 -48.07 21.41 4.53
CA GLU A 124 -49.07 20.75 5.39
C GLU A 124 -49.51 21.60 6.61
N ALA A 125 -48.68 22.55 7.04
CA ALA A 125 -49.02 23.44 8.16
C ALA A 125 -50.02 24.54 7.76
N GLU A 126 -50.01 24.98 6.50
CA GLU A 126 -50.88 26.07 6.03
C GLU A 126 -52.32 25.58 5.79
N LYS A 127 -52.50 24.32 5.35
CA LYS A 127 -53.84 23.75 5.12
C LYS A 127 -54.62 23.48 6.42
N GLN A 128 -53.93 23.18 7.52
CA GLN A 128 -54.60 22.90 8.81
C GLN A 128 -55.03 24.16 9.58
N LEU A 129 -54.44 25.32 9.29
CA LEU A 129 -54.86 26.59 9.90
C LEU A 129 -56.11 27.18 9.23
N GLU A 130 -56.35 26.87 7.96
CA GLU A 130 -57.49 27.36 7.19
C GLU A 130 -58.78 26.57 7.47
N ASP A 131 -58.68 25.26 7.66
CA ASP A 131 -59.83 24.41 8.05
C ASP A 131 -60.31 24.74 9.48
N ALA A 132 -59.40 25.05 10.43
CA ALA A 132 -59.77 25.43 11.80
C ALA A 132 -60.47 26.81 11.92
N LYS A 133 -60.27 27.72 10.97
CA LYS A 133 -60.96 29.03 10.95
C LYS A 133 -62.39 28.94 10.40
N LYS A 134 -62.68 27.96 9.53
CA LYS A 134 -64.00 27.80 8.90
C LYS A 134 -65.07 27.24 9.85
N ASP A 135 -64.67 26.43 10.82
CA ASP A 135 -65.58 25.87 11.84
C ASP A 135 -65.88 26.85 13.00
N ALA A 136 -65.04 27.87 13.22
CA ALA A 136 -65.29 28.88 14.24
C ALA A 136 -66.35 29.93 13.83
N GLU A 137 -66.60 30.12 12.52
CA GLU A 137 -67.59 31.11 12.05
C GLU A 137 -69.02 30.56 11.94
N LYS A 138 -69.21 29.22 11.98
CA LYS A 138 -70.54 28.59 11.87
C LYS A 138 -71.26 28.39 13.21
N GLY A 139 -70.63 28.73 14.33
CA GLY A 139 -71.12 28.43 15.69
C GLY A 139 -71.75 29.58 16.48
N LYS A 140 -71.85 30.80 15.94
CA LYS A 140 -72.32 31.96 16.73
C LYS A 140 -73.49 32.73 16.10
N GLY A 141 -74.67 32.13 16.20
CA GLY A 141 -75.98 32.80 16.07
C GLY A 141 -77.08 31.76 15.99
N LYS A 142 -78.14 31.76 16.81
CA LYS A 142 -78.67 32.74 17.74
C LYS A 142 -79.69 31.97 18.60
N GLY A 143 -79.58 32.05 19.92
CA GLY A 143 -80.64 31.62 20.83
C GLY A 143 -81.69 32.72 20.99
N ASN A 144 -82.95 32.27 21.11
CA ASN A 144 -84.14 32.88 21.68
C ASN A 144 -84.79 34.15 21.07
N GLY A 145 -86.09 33.99 20.84
CA GLY A 145 -87.14 34.97 20.58
C GLY A 145 -88.45 34.21 20.43
#